data_AF-A0A9D1LZG6-F1
#
_entry.id   AF-A0A9D1LZG6-F1
#
_cell.length_a   1.000
_cell.length_b   1.000
_cell.length_c   1.000
_cell.angle_alpha   90.00
_cell.angle_beta   90.00
_cell.angle_gamma   90.00
#
_symmetry.space_group_name_H-M   'P 1'
#
loop_
_entity.id
_entity.type
_entity.pdbx_description
1 polymer ?
#
loop_
_entity_poly.entity_id
_entity_poly.type
_entity_poly.pdbx_seq_one_letter_code
_entity_poly.pdbx_strand_id
1 'polypeptide(L)'
;ICKLASASEVEIGESFEIEGAVTVVTTDAKIYIPMDELVDKAAETARLKKELAATEKLLAQSEGKLNNQGFISKAPEKVVETVKQQAAREREKIAQLKAALEALL
;
A
#
# COMPACT_ATOMS: atom_id res chain seq x y z
N ILE A 1 -29.69 0.79 -27.73
CA ILE A 1 -29.60 0.20 -26.38
C ILE A 1 -28.23 0.57 -25.83
N CYS A 2 -28.15 1.51 -24.88
CA CYS A 2 -26.89 1.76 -24.18
C CYS A 2 -26.62 0.56 -23.28
N LYS A 3 -25.47 -0.11 -23.46
CA LYS A 3 -25.01 -1.13 -22.53
C LYS A 3 -24.58 -0.40 -21.26
N LEU A 4 -25.33 -0.57 -20.18
CA LEU A 4 -24.83 -0.24 -18.84
C LEU A 4 -23.63 -1.16 -18.56
N ALA A 5 -22.67 -0.66 -17.77
CA ALA A 5 -21.57 -1.49 -17.27
C ALA A 5 -22.19 -2.75 -16.63
N SER A 6 -21.67 -3.93 -17.00
CA SER A 6 -22.19 -5.21 -16.49
C SER A 6 -22.15 -5.22 -14.96
N ALA A 7 -23.25 -5.64 -14.33
CA ALA A 7 -23.30 -5.92 -12.90
C ALA A 7 -23.22 -7.43 -12.68
N SER A 8 -22.44 -7.86 -11.69
CA SER A 8 -22.42 -9.24 -11.18
C SER A 8 -23.72 -9.57 -10.43
N GLU A 9 -24.25 -8.60 -9.68
CA GLU A 9 -25.46 -8.74 -8.86
C GLU A 9 -26.19 -7.38 -8.74
N VAL A 10 -27.52 -7.42 -8.55
CA VAL A 10 -28.36 -6.22 -8.39
C VAL A 10 -29.37 -6.47 -7.28
N GLU A 11 -29.35 -5.60 -6.25
CA GLU A 11 -30.33 -5.58 -5.16
C GLU A 11 -31.17 -4.30 -5.23
N ILE A 12 -32.48 -4.42 -4.96
CA ILE A 12 -33.44 -3.31 -4.99
C ILE A 12 -34.13 -3.24 -3.63
N GLY A 13 -34.11 -2.06 -3.02
CA GLY A 13 -34.67 -1.80 -1.70
C GLY A 13 -35.03 -0.33 -1.52
N GLU A 14 -35.69 0.00 -0.41
CA GLU A 14 -36.17 1.37 -0.14
C GLU A 14 -35.03 2.34 0.18
N SER A 15 -33.96 1.85 0.81
CA SER A 15 -32.76 2.63 1.12
C SER A 15 -31.56 1.73 1.32
N PHE A 16 -30.39 2.19 0.87
CA PHE A 16 -29.11 1.56 1.16
C PHE A 16 -28.15 2.60 1.75
N GLU A 17 -27.36 2.16 2.73
CA GLU A 17 -26.20 2.90 3.25
C GLU A 17 -24.97 2.05 2.96
N ILE A 18 -24.25 2.40 1.89
CA ILE A 18 -23.04 1.69 1.48
C ILE A 18 -21.88 2.68 1.55
N GLU A 19 -20.98 2.48 2.51
CA GLU A 19 -19.79 3.31 2.68
C GLU A 19 -18.88 3.19 1.45
N GLY A 20 -18.34 4.31 0.98
CA GLY A 20 -17.43 4.32 -0.18
C GLY A 20 -18.08 4.01 -1.54
N ALA A 21 -19.40 3.85 -1.62
CA ALA A 21 -20.10 3.63 -2.89
C ALA A 21 -20.25 4.91 -3.71
N VAL A 22 -20.10 4.77 -5.02
CA VAL A 22 -20.49 5.85 -5.95
C VAL A 22 -22.01 5.89 -6.00
N THR A 23 -22.60 7.03 -5.65
CA THR A 23 -24.05 7.22 -5.65
C THR A 23 -24.48 8.02 -6.88
N VAL A 24 -25.42 7.46 -7.66
CA VAL A 24 -26.08 8.13 -8.78
C VAL A 24 -27.55 8.34 -8.44
N VAL A 25 -28.00 9.58 -8.44
CA VAL A 25 -29.39 9.94 -8.13
C VAL A 25 -30.11 10.36 -9.40
N THR A 26 -31.24 9.72 -9.69
CA THR A 26 -32.17 10.09 -10.76
C THR A 26 -33.52 10.48 -10.17
N THR A 27 -34.45 10.93 -11.01
CA THR A 27 -35.83 11.25 -10.59
C THR A 27 -36.57 10.03 -10.03
N ASP A 28 -36.24 8.84 -10.51
CA ASP A 28 -36.98 7.61 -10.23
C ASP A 28 -36.26 6.68 -9.25
N ALA A 29 -34.92 6.81 -9.09
CA ALA A 29 -34.14 5.89 -8.27
C ALA A 29 -32.82 6.50 -7.76
N LYS A 30 -32.27 5.88 -6.71
CA LYS A 30 -30.88 6.05 -6.30
C LYS A 30 -30.13 4.74 -6.55
N ILE A 31 -29.01 4.83 -7.25
CA ILE A 31 -28.15 3.70 -7.58
C ILE A 31 -26.87 3.85 -6.77
N TYR A 32 -26.49 2.79 -6.05
CA TYR A 32 -25.24 2.71 -5.31
C TYR A 32 -24.36 1.68 -6.01
N ILE A 33 -23.13 2.07 -6.35
CA ILE A 33 -22.15 1.16 -6.95
C ILE A 33 -21.03 0.98 -5.92
N PRO A 34 -21.00 -0.15 -5.18
CA PRO A 34 -19.92 -0.46 -4.27
C PRO A 34 -18.60 -0.54 -5.04
N MET A 35 -17.60 0.22 -4.61
CA MET A 35 -16.25 0.19 -5.20
C MET A 35 -15.32 -0.80 -4.51
N ASP A 36 -15.75 -1.35 -3.36
CA ASP A 36 -14.96 -2.29 -2.57
C ASP A 36 -14.72 -3.63 -3.28
N GLU A 37 -15.59 -4.03 -4.22
CA GLU A 37 -15.36 -5.22 -5.05
C GLU A 37 -14.34 -5.00 -6.18
N LEU A 38 -14.03 -3.76 -6.57
CA LEU A 38 -13.12 -3.47 -7.67
C LEU A 38 -11.64 -3.39 -7.25
N VAL A 39 -11.38 -3.20 -5.96
CA VAL A 39 -10.04 -3.17 -5.39
C VAL A 39 -10.03 -4.07 -4.16
N ASP A 40 -9.37 -5.23 -4.26
CA ASP A 40 -9.14 -6.11 -3.10
C ASP A 40 -8.15 -5.43 -2.14
N LYS A 41 -8.68 -4.49 -1.35
CA LYS A 41 -7.92 -3.72 -0.36
C LYS A 41 -7.25 -4.65 0.64
N ALA A 42 -7.84 -5.80 0.94
CA ALA A 42 -7.28 -6.77 1.87
C ALA A 42 -6.03 -7.46 1.27
N ALA A 43 -6.10 -7.92 0.03
CA ALA A 43 -4.96 -8.50 -0.67
C ALA A 43 -3.87 -7.45 -0.94
N GLU A 44 -4.24 -6.23 -1.32
CA GLU A 44 -3.29 -5.15 -1.55
C GLU A 44 -2.60 -4.73 -0.24
N THR A 45 -3.36 -4.59 0.85
CA THR A 45 -2.81 -4.35 2.19
C THR A 45 -1.87 -5.47 2.61
N ALA A 46 -2.22 -6.74 2.38
CA ALA A 46 -1.37 -7.88 2.73
C ALA A 46 -0.07 -7.88 1.92
N ARG A 47 -0.13 -7.57 0.62
CA ARG A 47 1.02 -7.43 -0.27
C ARG A 47 1.97 -6.32 0.22
N LEU A 48 1.43 -5.13 0.46
CA LEU A 48 2.20 -3.97 0.92
C LEU A 48 2.82 -4.21 2.31
N LYS A 49 2.08 -4.81 3.26
CA LYS A 49 2.63 -5.19 4.58
C LYS A 49 3.77 -6.20 4.47
N LYS A 50 3.66 -7.18 3.57
CA LYS A 50 4.74 -8.15 3.31
C LYS A 50 5.98 -7.47 2.75
N GLU A 51 5.80 -6.56 1.80
CA GLU A 51 6.91 -5.79 1.22
C GLU A 51 7.56 -4.85 2.23
N LEU A 52 6.76 -4.20 3.08
CA LEU A 52 7.22 -3.37 4.18
C LEU A 52 8.10 -4.17 5.14
N ALA A 53 7.60 -5.32 5.62
CA ALA A 53 8.36 -6.18 6.54
C ALA A 53 9.68 -6.68 5.93
N ALA A 54 9.68 -7.01 4.63
CA ALA A 54 10.89 -7.39 3.92
C ALA A 54 11.91 -6.23 3.85
N THR A 55 11.44 -5.02 3.56
CA THR A 55 12.29 -3.83 3.45
C THR A 55 12.82 -3.38 4.83
N GLU A 56 12.01 -3.48 5.88
CA GLU A 56 12.44 -3.22 7.27
C GLU A 56 13.53 -4.20 7.72
N LYS A 57 13.43 -5.48 7.32
CA LYS A 57 14.49 -6.46 7.60
C LYS A 57 15.80 -6.11 6.88
N LEU A 58 15.73 -5.65 5.63
CA LEU A 58 16.92 -5.21 4.88
C LEU A 58 17.56 -3.98 5.55
N LEU A 59 16.74 -3.00 5.94
CA LEU A 59 17.22 -1.83 6.68
C LEU A 59 17.93 -2.22 7.98
N ALA A 60 17.35 -3.12 8.77
CA ALA A 60 17.96 -3.59 10.01
C ALA A 60 19.32 -4.26 9.78
N GLN A 61 19.50 -4.97 8.66
CA GLN A 61 20.80 -5.55 8.29
C GLN A 61 21.80 -4.47 7.89
N SER A 62 21.39 -3.47 7.10
CA SER A 62 22.24 -2.34 6.70
C SER A 62 22.66 -1.52 7.91
N GLU A 63 21.73 -1.19 8.80
CA GLU A 63 22.01 -0.46 10.05
C GLU A 63 22.85 -1.29 11.02
N GLY A 64 22.63 -2.60 11.10
CA GLY A 64 23.47 -3.49 11.90
C GLY A 64 24.93 -3.49 11.45
N LYS A 65 25.19 -3.43 10.14
CA LYS A 65 26.55 -3.26 9.60
C LYS A 65 27.12 -1.89 9.96
N LEU A 66 26.33 -0.82 9.84
CA LEU A 66 26.76 0.55 10.15
C LEU A 66 26.96 0.79 11.65
N ASN A 67 26.31 0.03 12.54
CA ASN A 67 26.51 0.12 13.99
C ASN A 67 27.68 -0.73 14.48
N ASN A 68 28.19 -1.66 13.66
CA ASN A 68 29.33 -2.48 14.03
C ASN A 68 30.63 -1.70 13.82
N GLN A 69 31.23 -1.22 14.91
CA GLN A 69 32.50 -0.49 14.89
C GLN A 69 33.62 -1.26 14.19
N GLY A 70 33.64 -2.60 14.31
CA GLY A 70 34.61 -3.43 13.59
C GLY A 70 34.44 -3.42 12.07
N PHE A 71 33.21 -3.25 11.58
CA PHE A 71 32.92 -3.06 10.16
C PHE A 71 33.32 -1.65 9.72
N ILE A 72 32.94 -0.61 10.46
CA ILE A 72 33.26 0.78 10.13
C ILE A 72 34.78 1.01 10.07
N SER A 73 35.53 0.47 11.04
CA SER A 73 36.97 0.72 11.15
C SER A 73 37.83 -0.13 10.21
N LYS A 74 37.30 -1.24 9.66
CA LYS A 74 38.07 -2.17 8.81
C LYS A 74 37.61 -2.20 7.36
N ALA A 75 36.36 -1.85 7.08
CA ALA A 75 35.83 -1.84 5.73
C ALA A 75 36.37 -0.62 4.95
N PRO A 76 36.64 -0.76 3.64
CA PRO A 76 36.98 0.38 2.80
C PRO A 76 35.88 1.45 2.83
N GLU A 77 36.26 2.72 2.79
CA GLU A 77 35.33 3.86 2.85
C GLU A 77 34.22 3.77 1.79
N LYS A 78 34.56 3.36 0.57
CA LYS A 78 33.60 3.13 -0.52
C LYS A 78 32.52 2.10 -0.15
N VAL A 79 32.88 1.06 0.61
CA VAL A 79 31.93 0.02 1.06
C VAL A 79 31.03 0.57 2.16
N VAL A 80 31.58 1.32 3.12
CA VAL A 80 30.79 1.98 4.17
C VAL A 80 29.79 2.97 3.58
N GLU A 81 30.24 3.78 2.62
CA GLU A 81 29.39 4.75 1.93
C GLU A 81 28.29 4.07 1.11
N THR A 82 28.60 2.96 0.44
CA THR A 82 27.59 2.16 -0.28
C THR A 82 26.51 1.63 0.68
N VAL A 83 26.89 1.13 1.86
CA VAL A 83 25.92 0.64 2.87
C VAL A 83 25.10 1.80 3.45
N LYS A 84 25.67 2.99 3.65
CA LYS A 84 24.92 4.19 4.07
C LYS A 84 23.87 4.60 3.04
N GLN A 85 24.25 4.63 1.76
CA GLN A 85 23.32 4.95 0.68
C GLN A 85 22.22 3.89 0.55
N GLN A 86 22.56 2.61 0.74
CA GLN A 86 21.59 1.51 0.75
C GLN A 86 20.58 1.68 1.90
N ALA A 87 21.05 1.96 3.11
CA ALA A 87 20.16 2.22 4.26
C ALA A 87 19.25 3.44 4.02
N ALA A 88 19.76 4.51 3.39
CA ALA A 88 18.96 5.69 3.06
C ALA A 88 17.83 5.36 2.08
N ARG A 89 18.12 4.59 1.02
CA ARG A 89 17.10 4.13 0.05
C ARG A 89 16.07 3.22 0.69
N GLU A 90 16.49 2.33 1.60
CA GLU A 90 15.60 1.44 2.33
C GLU A 90 14.64 2.24 3.24
N ARG A 91 15.12 3.28 3.93
CA ARG A 91 14.27 4.19 4.72
C ARG A 91 13.26 4.94 3.87
N GLU A 92 13.68 5.47 2.72
CA GLU A 92 12.79 6.17 1.79
C GLU A 92 11.70 5.22 1.27
N LYS A 93 12.07 4.01 0.87
CA LYS A 93 11.12 3.00 0.43
C LYS A 93 10.12 2.62 1.53
N ILE A 94 10.58 2.47 2.78
CA ILE A 94 9.69 2.23 3.92
C ILE A 94 8.69 3.38 4.10
N ALA A 95 9.13 4.64 3.98
CA ALA A 95 8.24 5.79 4.08
C ALA A 95 7.16 5.78 2.98
N GLN A 96 7.55 5.48 1.73
CA GLN A 96 6.61 5.35 0.61
C GLN A 96 5.60 4.21 0.82
N LEU A 97 6.06 3.05 1.30
CA LEU A 97 5.18 1.91 1.59
C LEU A 97 4.20 2.20 2.73
N LYS A 98 4.62 2.94 3.76
CA LYS A 98 3.74 3.37 4.85
C LYS A 98 2.68 4.36 4.36
N ALA A 99 3.07 5.35 3.56
CA ALA A 99 2.13 6.30 2.97
C ALA A 99 1.11 5.60 2.05
N ALA A 100 1.55 4.61 1.27
CA ALA A 100 0.66 3.80 0.44
C ALA A 100 -0.32 2.97 1.26
N LEU A 101 0.10 2.43 2.41
CA LEU A 101 -0.78 1.71 3.34
C LEU A 101 -1.79 2.66 4.00
N GLU A 102 -1.38 3.86 4.39
CA GLU A 102 -2.28 4.87 4.97
C GLU A 102 -3.35 5.33 3.97
N ALA A 103 -3.02 5.43 2.69
CA ALA A 103 -3.98 5.79 1.64
C ALA A 103 -5.04 4.71 1.35
N LEU A 104 -4.87 3.50 1.89
CA LEU A 104 -5.82 2.38 1.76
C LEU A 104 -6.70 2.18 3.00
N LEU A 105 -6.43 2.91 4.09
CA LEU A 105 -7.24 2.96 5.30
C LEU A 105 -8.34 4.01 5.16
#